data_AF-A0A291T7I2-F1
#
_entry.id   AF-A0A291T7I2-F1
#
_cell.length_a   1.000
_cell.length_b   1.000
_cell.length_c   1.000
_cell.angle_alpha   90.00
_cell.angle_beta   90.00
_cell.angle_gamma   90.00
#
_symmetry.space_group_name_H-M   'P 1'
#
loop_
_entity.id
_entity.type
_entity.pdbx_description
1 polymer ?
#
loop_
_entity_poly.entity_id
_entity_poly.type
_entity_poly.pdbx_seq_one_letter_code
_entity_poly.pdbx_strand_id
1 'polypeptide(L)'
;MELKIFRDALPAAGTNCTLKAELPLETEILISDYLPPVFKLVKCFVRPVVLQKRLQPGKLQLEGYLRCVVYYQGEDGAGLCQTEQKLPFTKLLDLPEFVFTAWAVQVEGQTEYLNCRTVNPRRIEVRGAYGLVVSVHTQVKTDVITALSDGGVEQKLVTLSGVRRAAVLEKLVTVEGEIRFPTPPAAVLDLSGNASVGDLKLLNGKAVAKGVLVVSCAWRAEGDPALQGQSVNLNFNQVLDVDGLSEDCRCLCVAEPVGFTLTEGEGEEPSRLTANLMLRLRAWRPYQLQCVADAFSTKFETEQTPQTVQTESLACTLDETVTLTGSGPLPDAGAKILACFASFGPVLLAYRENNWDLTSRVTVTAFGENSLSELESYEKVLELALPLERELPSDAELIPECWLRAEDLRCVCANGTLEVTLSVKAEGAILQRSGNTCVGSIALGEPLTPADPEISLRIYYAQAGEELFAIARRFHVSPAQMLAANDLAEGTTAIDAPRRLLVPGAGG
;
A
#
# COMPACT_ATOMS: atom_id res chain seq x y z
N MET A 1 -45.94 -16.66 17.43
CA MET A 1 -44.62 -17.16 17.00
C MET A 1 -43.68 -15.98 16.99
N GLU A 2 -42.52 -16.09 17.64
CA GLU A 2 -41.49 -15.06 17.66
C GLU A 2 -40.79 -14.99 16.29
N LEU A 3 -40.45 -13.79 15.85
CA LEU A 3 -39.62 -13.56 14.67
C LEU A 3 -38.24 -14.18 14.87
N LYS A 4 -37.78 -15.01 13.94
CA LYS A 4 -36.41 -15.52 13.96
C LYS A 4 -35.51 -14.64 13.10
N ILE A 5 -34.37 -14.26 13.67
CA ILE A 5 -33.36 -13.41 13.02
C ILE A 5 -32.08 -14.22 12.88
N PHE A 6 -31.64 -14.43 11.64
CA PHE A 6 -30.37 -15.08 11.34
C PHE A 6 -29.31 -14.02 11.07
N ARG A 7 -28.14 -14.21 11.68
CA ARG A 7 -26.99 -13.31 11.55
C ARG A 7 -25.78 -14.08 11.05
N ASP A 8 -24.97 -13.40 10.27
CA ASP A 8 -23.61 -13.81 9.94
C ASP A 8 -22.70 -12.60 10.03
N ALA A 9 -21.39 -12.82 9.97
CA ALA A 9 -20.40 -11.77 10.13
C ALA A 9 -19.62 -11.53 8.84
N LEU A 10 -19.51 -10.26 8.47
CA LEU A 10 -18.68 -9.82 7.36
C LEU A 10 -17.47 -9.01 7.85
N PRO A 11 -16.35 -9.02 7.11
CA PRO A 11 -15.20 -8.18 7.40
C PRO A 11 -15.46 -6.76 6.90
N ALA A 12 -16.02 -5.91 7.76
CA ALA A 12 -16.29 -4.52 7.43
C ALA A 12 -15.02 -3.69 7.50
N ALA A 13 -14.98 -2.61 6.73
CA ALA A 13 -13.95 -1.59 6.83
C ALA A 13 -14.00 -0.96 8.23
N GLY A 14 -12.86 -0.98 8.92
CA GLY A 14 -12.68 -0.35 10.23
C GLY A 14 -12.10 1.06 10.10
N THR A 15 -11.44 1.52 11.16
CA THR A 15 -10.74 2.81 11.18
C THR A 15 -9.63 2.87 10.13
N ASN A 16 -9.60 3.99 9.41
CA ASN A 16 -8.46 4.48 8.64
C ASN A 16 -7.88 5.70 9.35
N CYS A 17 -6.57 5.73 9.52
CA CYS A 17 -5.89 6.87 10.14
C CYS A 17 -4.57 7.12 9.43
N THR A 18 -4.32 8.37 9.05
CA THR A 18 -3.02 8.79 8.51
C THR A 18 -2.42 9.81 9.46
N LEU A 19 -1.18 9.56 9.88
CA LEU A 19 -0.46 10.39 10.83
C LEU A 19 0.85 10.83 10.22
N LYS A 20 1.28 12.03 10.59
CA LYS A 20 2.63 12.51 10.33
C LYS A 20 3.44 12.42 11.61
N ALA A 21 4.68 11.98 11.50
CA ALA A 21 5.59 11.91 12.62
C ALA A 21 7.01 12.19 12.16
N GLU A 22 7.89 12.55 13.08
CA GLU A 22 9.29 12.81 12.78
C GLU A 22 10.19 11.79 13.50
N LEU A 23 11.24 11.34 12.82
CA LEU A 23 12.39 10.67 13.41
C LEU A 23 13.56 11.65 13.43
N PRO A 24 13.87 12.26 14.60
CA PRO A 24 14.99 13.17 14.70
C PRO A 24 16.31 12.41 14.56
N LEU A 25 17.29 13.08 13.97
CA LEU A 25 18.63 12.56 13.72
C LEU A 25 19.64 13.58 14.27
N GLU A 26 20.36 13.21 15.33
CA GLU A 26 21.53 13.95 15.81
C GLU A 26 22.61 12.95 16.19
N THR A 27 23.73 12.96 15.47
CA THR A 27 24.81 12.00 15.68
C THR A 27 26.16 12.53 15.22
N GLU A 28 27.24 11.92 15.71
CA GLU A 28 28.60 12.09 15.20
C GLU A 28 29.04 10.78 14.54
N ILE A 29 29.44 10.85 13.27
CA ILE A 29 30.01 9.73 12.51
C ILE A 29 31.53 9.86 12.55
N LEU A 30 32.19 8.81 13.05
CA LEU A 30 33.65 8.69 13.04
C LEU A 30 34.10 7.99 11.77
N ILE A 31 35.12 8.54 11.10
CA ILE A 31 35.73 7.93 9.93
C ILE A 31 36.79 6.94 10.40
N SER A 32 36.57 5.65 10.12
CA SER A 32 37.51 4.59 10.48
C SER A 32 38.89 4.82 9.89
N ASP A 33 39.93 4.38 10.59
CA ASP A 33 41.33 4.67 10.23
C ASP A 33 41.73 4.14 8.85
N TYR A 34 41.12 3.04 8.41
CA TYR A 34 41.35 2.44 7.09
C TYR A 34 40.71 3.22 5.93
N LEU A 35 39.79 4.15 6.21
CA LEU A 35 39.22 5.03 5.20
C LEU A 35 40.07 6.31 5.06
N PRO A 36 40.07 6.98 3.90
CA PRO A 36 40.71 8.29 3.74
C PRO A 36 40.06 9.36 4.65
N PRO A 37 40.84 10.34 5.19
CA PRO A 37 40.27 11.49 5.87
C PRO A 37 39.37 12.33 4.94
N VAL A 38 38.42 13.06 5.52
CA VAL A 38 37.46 13.91 4.80
C VAL A 38 38.12 15.19 4.32
N PHE A 39 38.15 15.39 3.00
CA PHE A 39 38.47 16.67 2.37
C PHE A 39 37.22 17.55 2.21
N LYS A 40 36.16 17.01 1.59
CA LYS A 40 34.91 17.74 1.30
C LYS A 40 33.70 16.83 1.43
N LEU A 41 32.62 17.30 2.04
CA LEU A 41 31.35 16.55 2.08
C LEU A 41 30.64 16.65 0.72
N VAL A 42 30.14 15.52 0.21
CA VAL A 42 29.41 15.48 -1.06
C VAL A 42 27.90 15.42 -0.82
N LYS A 43 27.45 14.43 -0.04
CA LYS A 43 26.03 14.25 0.29
C LYS A 43 25.85 13.29 1.46
N CYS A 44 24.80 13.50 2.24
CA CYS A 44 24.30 12.51 3.19
C CYS A 44 22.90 12.06 2.77
N PHE A 45 22.63 10.77 2.94
CA PHE A 45 21.31 10.19 2.80
C PHE A 45 20.90 9.55 4.13
N VAL A 46 19.64 9.73 4.52
CA VAL A 46 19.04 8.98 5.62
C VAL A 46 17.78 8.29 5.15
N ARG A 47 17.64 6.99 5.45
CA ARG A 47 16.45 6.19 5.14
C ARG A 47 16.06 5.34 6.34
N PRO A 48 14.79 5.34 6.78
CA PRO A 48 14.34 4.42 7.81
C PRO A 48 14.19 3.01 7.23
N VAL A 49 14.65 2.02 7.99
CA VAL A 49 14.33 0.60 7.78
C VAL A 49 13.46 0.18 8.95
N VAL A 50 12.14 0.08 8.71
CA VAL A 50 11.18 -0.39 9.71
C VAL A 50 11.20 -1.92 9.69
N LEU A 51 11.63 -2.52 10.81
CA LEU A 51 11.75 -3.96 10.95
C LEU A 51 10.53 -4.59 11.62
N GLN A 52 9.85 -3.84 12.48
CA GLN A 52 8.68 -4.32 13.18
C GLN A 52 7.62 -3.24 13.36
N LYS A 53 6.36 -3.67 13.23
CA LYS A 53 5.15 -2.88 13.47
C LYS A 53 4.29 -3.62 14.48
N ARG A 54 3.88 -2.96 15.57
CA ARG A 54 2.96 -3.53 16.57
C ARG A 54 1.78 -2.58 16.76
N LEU A 55 0.61 -3.01 16.32
CA LEU A 55 -0.64 -2.29 16.49
C LEU A 55 -1.36 -2.78 17.75
N GLN A 56 -1.79 -1.85 18.59
CA GLN A 56 -2.69 -2.07 19.73
C GLN A 56 -3.78 -1.00 19.71
N PRO A 57 -4.94 -1.20 20.36
CA PRO A 57 -5.92 -0.13 20.51
C PRO A 57 -5.27 1.16 21.04
N GLY A 58 -5.47 2.26 20.34
CA GLY A 58 -4.93 3.58 20.70
C GLY A 58 -3.44 3.81 20.39
N LYS A 59 -2.70 2.82 19.86
CA LYS A 59 -1.25 2.95 19.70
C LYS A 59 -0.64 2.10 18.59
N LEU A 60 0.31 2.67 17.87
CA LEU A 60 1.19 1.95 16.95
C LEU A 60 2.66 2.15 17.36
N GLN A 61 3.39 1.04 17.51
CA GLN A 61 4.83 1.03 17.72
C GLN A 61 5.55 0.62 16.44
N LEU A 62 6.53 1.42 16.04
CA LEU A 62 7.46 1.14 14.96
C LEU A 62 8.87 0.95 15.54
N GLU A 63 9.54 -0.13 15.16
CA GLU A 63 10.92 -0.41 15.55
C GLU A 63 11.77 -0.66 14.30
N GLY A 64 12.99 -0.13 14.31
CA GLY A 64 13.86 -0.16 13.14
C GLY A 64 15.16 0.60 13.35
N TYR A 65 15.78 1.01 12.26
CA TYR A 65 16.94 1.90 12.30
C TYR A 65 16.89 2.95 11.18
N LEU A 66 17.46 4.13 11.43
CA LEU A 66 17.83 5.08 10.39
C LEU A 66 19.19 4.66 9.82
N ARG A 67 19.24 4.33 8.54
CA ARG A 67 20.49 4.11 7.80
C ARG A 67 21.00 5.46 7.31
N CYS A 68 22.05 5.96 7.93
CA CYS A 68 22.71 7.22 7.59
C CYS A 68 23.96 6.90 6.75
N VAL A 69 24.00 7.34 5.50
CA VAL A 69 25.11 7.13 4.58
C VAL A 69 25.68 8.47 4.17
N VAL A 70 26.96 8.69 4.45
CA VAL A 70 27.67 9.92 4.07
C VAL A 70 28.67 9.61 2.97
N TYR A 71 28.52 10.33 1.86
CA TYR A 71 29.47 10.40 0.76
C TYR A 71 30.33 11.65 0.91
N TYR A 72 31.63 11.49 0.74
CA TYR A 72 32.61 12.57 0.87
C TYR A 72 33.76 12.36 -0.12
N GLN A 73 34.45 13.45 -0.46
CA GLN A 73 35.74 13.41 -1.13
C GLN A 73 36.83 13.22 -0.08
N GLY A 74 37.70 12.23 -0.28
CA GLY A 74 38.86 11.97 0.57
C GLY A 74 40.04 12.90 0.27
N GLU A 75 40.91 13.10 1.25
CA GLU A 75 42.20 13.79 1.09
C GLU A 75 43.16 13.05 0.14
N ASP A 76 44.26 13.70 -0.25
CA ASP A 76 45.34 13.13 -1.07
C ASP A 76 44.90 12.45 -2.38
N GLY A 77 43.83 12.97 -2.99
CA GLY A 77 43.32 12.44 -4.27
C GLY A 77 42.58 11.12 -4.13
N ALA A 78 42.16 10.73 -2.92
CA ALA A 78 41.40 9.50 -2.68
C ALA A 78 39.96 9.52 -3.25
N GLY A 79 39.56 10.57 -3.97
CA GLY A 79 38.30 10.62 -4.71
C GLY A 79 37.06 10.42 -3.83
N LEU A 80 36.00 9.85 -4.42
CA LEU A 80 34.75 9.58 -3.70
C LEU A 80 34.94 8.46 -2.67
N CYS A 81 34.48 8.69 -1.45
CA CYS A 81 34.51 7.79 -0.31
C CYS A 81 33.12 7.74 0.33
N GLN A 82 32.87 6.70 1.14
CA GLN A 82 31.60 6.49 1.82
C GLN A 82 31.83 6.02 3.26
N THR A 83 30.89 6.36 4.14
CA THR A 83 30.74 5.73 5.46
C THR A 83 29.26 5.57 5.79
N GLU A 84 28.92 4.56 6.58
CA GLU A 84 27.56 4.26 7.02
C GLU A 84 27.47 4.12 8.54
N GLN A 85 26.39 4.65 9.11
CA GLN A 85 25.97 4.38 10.48
C GLN A 85 24.49 4.04 10.54
N LYS A 86 24.15 2.98 11.28
CA LYS A 86 22.76 2.62 11.59
C LYS A 86 22.41 3.10 12.99
N LEU A 87 21.34 3.88 13.09
CA LEU A 87 20.85 4.44 14.35
C LEU A 87 19.51 3.78 14.70
N PRO A 88 19.46 2.91 15.72
CA PRO A 88 18.21 2.26 16.09
C PRO A 88 17.17 3.28 16.56
N PHE A 89 15.90 3.04 16.24
CA PHE A 89 14.79 3.83 16.75
C PHE A 89 13.63 2.94 17.22
N THR A 90 12.90 3.46 18.19
CA THR A 90 11.57 3.01 18.57
C THR A 90 10.66 4.23 18.54
N LYS A 91 9.64 4.23 17.67
CA LYS A 91 8.68 5.32 17.57
C LYS A 91 7.31 4.82 18.01
N LEU A 92 6.72 5.54 18.96
CA LEU A 92 5.34 5.32 19.40
C LEU A 92 4.47 6.41 18.79
N LEU A 93 3.35 6.01 18.20
CA LEU A 93 2.35 6.87 17.58
C LEU A 93 1.03 6.65 18.30
N ASP A 94 0.44 7.74 18.80
CA ASP A 94 -0.88 7.70 19.41
C ASP A 94 -1.94 7.66 18.31
N LEU A 95 -2.85 6.70 18.44
CA LEU A 95 -3.97 6.49 17.53
C LEU A 95 -5.28 6.75 18.28
N PRO A 96 -6.39 7.02 17.56
CA PRO A 96 -7.71 6.84 18.14
C PRO A 96 -7.88 5.39 18.65
N GLU A 97 -8.67 5.19 19.70
CA GLU A 97 -9.03 3.84 20.13
C GLU A 97 -10.03 3.21 19.14
N PHE A 98 -9.74 1.99 18.70
CA PHE A 98 -10.63 1.22 17.83
C PHE A 98 -10.39 -0.28 17.99
N VAL A 99 -11.41 -1.07 17.68
CA VAL A 99 -11.34 -2.53 17.60
C VAL A 99 -11.07 -2.93 16.16
N PHE A 100 -10.24 -3.96 15.99
CA PHE A 100 -9.90 -4.49 14.68
C PHE A 100 -9.72 -6.01 14.76
N THR A 101 -10.00 -6.69 13.66
CA THR A 101 -9.76 -8.12 13.47
C THR A 101 -8.69 -8.39 12.41
N ALA A 102 -8.42 -7.42 11.54
CA ALA A 102 -7.29 -7.44 10.61
C ALA A 102 -6.79 -6.00 10.39
N TRP A 103 -5.53 -5.84 9.99
CA TRP A 103 -4.94 -4.53 9.80
C TRP A 103 -3.76 -4.55 8.82
N ALA A 104 -3.46 -3.39 8.26
CA ALA A 104 -2.25 -3.11 7.49
C ALA A 104 -1.74 -1.71 7.87
N VAL A 105 -0.42 -1.53 7.80
CA VAL A 105 0.21 -0.23 8.04
C VAL A 105 1.20 0.05 6.93
N GLN A 106 0.99 1.14 6.20
CA GLN A 106 1.99 1.72 5.31
C GLN A 106 2.82 2.74 6.07
N VAL A 107 4.15 2.65 5.91
CA VAL A 107 5.10 3.60 6.48
C VAL A 107 5.93 4.11 5.32
N GLU A 108 5.75 5.38 5.03
CA GLU A 108 6.42 6.12 3.97
C GLU A 108 7.03 7.38 4.55
N GLY A 109 7.77 8.13 3.75
CA GLY A 109 8.33 9.37 4.23
C GLY A 109 9.35 9.97 3.29
N GLN A 110 9.98 11.03 3.78
CA GLN A 110 11.06 11.71 3.09
C GLN A 110 11.92 12.46 4.12
N THR A 111 13.16 12.73 3.74
CA THR A 111 14.02 13.62 4.52
C THR A 111 13.42 15.02 4.52
N GLU A 112 13.17 15.59 5.70
CA GLU A 112 12.66 16.97 5.82
C GLU A 112 13.80 17.98 5.75
N TYR A 113 14.84 17.75 6.55
CA TYR A 113 16.12 18.43 6.43
C TYR A 113 17.25 17.51 6.89
N LEU A 114 18.44 17.73 6.35
CA LEU A 114 19.62 16.96 6.67
C LEU A 114 20.87 17.80 6.43
N ASN A 115 21.54 18.16 7.51
CA ASN A 115 22.76 18.97 7.51
C ASN A 115 23.92 18.12 8.01
N CYS A 116 25.05 18.23 7.32
CA CYS A 116 26.30 17.57 7.70
C CYS A 116 27.40 18.61 7.80
N ARG A 117 28.25 18.49 8.81
CA ARG A 117 29.40 19.36 9.02
C ARG A 117 30.62 18.53 9.37
N THR A 118 31.72 18.75 8.66
CA THR A 118 33.02 18.20 9.03
C THR A 118 33.50 18.92 10.28
N VAL A 119 33.63 18.20 11.40
CA VAL A 119 34.19 18.74 12.65
C VAL A 119 35.71 18.72 12.59
N ASN A 120 36.27 17.65 12.05
CA ASN A 120 37.66 17.49 11.64
C ASN A 120 37.73 16.39 10.57
N PRO A 121 38.88 16.14 9.92
CA PRO A 121 38.98 15.16 8.83
C PRO A 121 38.58 13.72 9.20
N ARG A 122 38.39 13.38 10.48
CA ARG A 122 37.97 12.05 10.95
C ARG A 122 36.60 12.03 11.64
N ARG A 123 35.88 13.15 11.65
CA ARG A 123 34.61 13.27 12.37
C ARG A 123 33.63 14.19 11.66
N ILE A 124 32.43 13.66 11.42
CA ILE A 124 31.32 14.36 10.78
C ILE A 124 30.17 14.46 11.78
N GLU A 125 29.65 15.65 11.98
CA GLU A 125 28.40 15.87 12.71
C GLU A 125 27.23 15.85 11.72
N VAL A 126 26.17 15.11 12.06
CA VAL A 126 24.94 15.00 11.27
C VAL A 126 23.75 15.41 12.12
N ARG A 127 22.98 16.38 11.62
CA ARG A 127 21.73 16.86 12.22
C ARG A 127 20.63 16.87 11.18
N GLY A 128 19.48 16.28 11.47
CA GLY A 128 18.40 16.15 10.51
C GLY A 128 17.11 15.65 11.13
N ALA A 129 16.13 15.50 10.25
CA ALA A 129 14.84 14.92 10.56
C ALA A 129 14.34 14.12 9.36
N TYR A 130 13.82 12.92 9.62
CA TYR A 130 13.10 12.15 8.63
C TYR A 130 11.60 12.17 8.95
N GLY A 131 10.83 12.79 8.06
CA GLY A 131 9.38 12.86 8.17
C GLY A 131 8.75 11.55 7.70
N LEU A 132 7.88 10.98 8.53
CA LEU A 132 7.09 9.79 8.26
C LEU A 132 5.64 10.19 7.95
N VAL A 133 5.06 9.49 6.97
CA VAL A 133 3.62 9.39 6.76
C VAL A 133 3.23 7.95 7.04
N VAL A 134 2.38 7.76 8.06
CA VAL A 134 1.99 6.44 8.54
C VAL A 134 0.49 6.28 8.38
N SER A 135 0.08 5.35 7.51
CA SER A 135 -1.32 5.07 7.23
C SER A 135 -1.70 3.70 7.78
N VAL A 136 -2.66 3.70 8.71
CA VAL A 136 -3.23 2.52 9.37
C VAL A 136 -4.58 2.23 8.74
N HIS A 137 -4.77 1.00 8.26
CA HIS A 137 -6.00 0.51 7.67
C HIS A 137 -6.45 -0.74 8.41
N THR A 138 -7.71 -0.78 8.84
CA THR A 138 -8.24 -1.90 9.63
C THR A 138 -9.51 -2.46 9.03
N GLN A 139 -9.77 -3.74 9.35
CA GLN A 139 -11.07 -4.36 9.20
C GLN A 139 -11.57 -4.83 10.56
N VAL A 140 -12.89 -4.82 10.74
CA VAL A 140 -13.57 -5.29 11.93
C VAL A 140 -14.62 -6.33 11.54
N LYS A 141 -14.80 -7.34 12.38
CA LYS A 141 -15.89 -8.29 12.22
C LYS A 141 -17.21 -7.62 12.60
N THR A 142 -18.14 -7.54 11.66
CA THR A 142 -19.45 -6.89 11.85
C THR A 142 -20.56 -7.88 11.58
N ASP A 143 -21.43 -8.06 12.56
CA ASP A 143 -22.64 -8.88 12.42
C ASP A 143 -23.68 -8.13 11.60
N VAL A 144 -24.31 -8.85 10.67
CA VAL A 144 -25.38 -8.37 9.81
C VAL A 144 -26.53 -9.37 9.82
N ILE A 145 -27.76 -8.91 9.57
CA ILE A 145 -28.90 -9.79 9.40
C ILE A 145 -28.87 -10.36 7.97
N THR A 146 -28.86 -11.68 7.85
CA THR A 146 -28.77 -12.39 6.57
C THR A 146 -30.09 -13.01 6.14
N ALA A 147 -30.96 -13.32 7.10
CA ALA A 147 -32.31 -13.79 6.83
C ALA A 147 -33.24 -13.56 8.02
N LEU A 148 -34.53 -13.51 7.72
CA LEU A 148 -35.64 -13.48 8.67
C LEU A 148 -36.60 -14.63 8.37
N SER A 149 -37.23 -15.20 9.40
CA SER A 149 -38.30 -16.18 9.22
C SER A 149 -39.35 -16.08 10.32
N ASP A 150 -40.51 -16.71 10.07
CA ASP A 150 -41.70 -16.65 10.92
C ASP A 150 -42.31 -15.24 11.02
N GLY A 151 -43.41 -15.10 11.76
CA GLY A 151 -44.04 -13.79 12.00
C GLY A 151 -44.64 -13.11 10.76
N GLY A 152 -44.87 -13.85 9.67
CA GLY A 152 -45.39 -13.29 8.41
C GLY A 152 -44.43 -12.32 7.71
N VAL A 153 -43.12 -12.46 8.00
CA VAL A 153 -42.09 -11.55 7.49
C VAL A 153 -41.84 -11.74 6.00
N GLU A 154 -41.74 -10.62 5.31
CA GLU A 154 -41.26 -10.48 3.94
C GLU A 154 -39.95 -9.71 3.99
N GLN A 155 -38.97 -10.11 3.19
CA GLN A 155 -37.63 -9.53 3.20
C GLN A 155 -37.11 -9.26 1.80
N LYS A 156 -36.38 -8.16 1.65
CA LYS A 156 -35.61 -7.80 0.46
C LYS A 156 -34.14 -8.06 0.78
N LEU A 157 -33.50 -8.91 -0.02
CA LEU A 157 -32.08 -9.21 0.13
C LEU A 157 -31.22 -8.32 -0.79
N VAL A 158 -30.03 -7.98 -0.33
CA VAL A 158 -28.96 -7.38 -1.13
C VAL A 158 -27.70 -8.23 -1.00
N THR A 159 -26.94 -8.38 -2.08
CA THR A 159 -25.64 -9.08 -2.03
C THR A 159 -24.55 -8.05 -1.81
N LEU A 160 -23.93 -8.09 -0.64
CA LEU A 160 -22.72 -7.32 -0.36
C LEU A 160 -21.50 -8.12 -0.82
N SER A 161 -20.60 -7.48 -1.56
CA SER A 161 -19.35 -8.08 -2.03
C SER A 161 -18.16 -7.27 -1.54
N GLY A 162 -17.04 -7.93 -1.30
CA GLY A 162 -15.83 -7.25 -0.89
C GLY A 162 -14.65 -8.20 -0.77
N VAL A 163 -13.61 -7.74 -0.09
CA VAL A 163 -12.43 -8.54 0.23
C VAL A 163 -12.18 -8.56 1.73
N ARG A 164 -11.88 -9.75 2.25
CA ARG A 164 -11.27 -9.93 3.55
C ARG A 164 -9.77 -9.73 3.41
N ARG A 165 -9.16 -8.96 4.29
CA ARG A 165 -7.71 -8.96 4.48
C ARG A 165 -7.30 -10.27 5.15
N ALA A 166 -6.96 -11.25 4.33
CA ALA A 166 -6.68 -12.62 4.76
C ALA A 166 -5.31 -12.71 5.42
N ALA A 167 -4.32 -11.99 4.89
CA ALA A 167 -2.97 -11.97 5.42
C ALA A 167 -2.24 -10.66 5.14
N VAL A 168 -1.44 -10.21 6.11
CA VAL A 168 -0.49 -9.11 6.00
C VAL A 168 0.79 -9.55 6.69
N LEU A 169 1.87 -9.70 5.92
CA LEU A 169 3.16 -10.10 6.44
C LEU A 169 4.25 -9.16 5.93
N GLU A 170 5.15 -8.77 6.82
CA GLU A 170 6.43 -8.18 6.48
C GLU A 170 7.51 -9.06 7.12
N LYS A 171 8.40 -9.63 6.30
CA LYS A 171 9.42 -10.58 6.75
C LYS A 171 10.78 -10.20 6.19
N LEU A 172 11.73 -9.99 7.09
CA LEU A 172 13.14 -9.85 6.72
C LEU A 172 13.69 -11.22 6.33
N VAL A 173 14.33 -11.30 5.17
CA VAL A 173 15.02 -12.49 4.68
C VAL A 173 16.43 -12.13 4.24
N THR A 174 17.34 -13.09 4.35
CA THR A 174 18.73 -12.94 3.92
C THR A 174 18.95 -13.74 2.65
N VAL A 175 19.61 -13.10 1.68
CA VAL A 175 20.03 -13.70 0.42
C VAL A 175 21.55 -13.61 0.36
N GLU A 176 22.19 -14.75 0.15
CA GLU A 176 23.65 -14.84 0.08
C GLU A 176 24.10 -15.05 -1.36
N GLY A 177 25.29 -14.54 -1.66
CA GLY A 177 25.92 -14.65 -2.95
C GLY A 177 27.38 -14.26 -2.90
N GLU A 178 27.96 -14.07 -4.06
CA GLU A 178 29.39 -13.81 -4.23
C GLU A 178 29.59 -12.71 -5.27
N ILE A 179 30.60 -11.87 -5.05
CA ILE A 179 31.10 -10.91 -6.03
C ILE A 179 32.57 -11.24 -6.30
N ARG A 180 32.90 -11.47 -7.57
CA ARG A 180 34.30 -11.55 -8.02
C ARG A 180 34.74 -10.19 -8.52
N PHE A 181 35.88 -9.72 -8.02
CA PHE A 181 36.50 -8.51 -8.53
C PHE A 181 37.61 -8.90 -9.50
N PRO A 182 37.67 -8.30 -10.71
CA PRO A 182 38.76 -8.54 -11.66
C PRO A 182 40.14 -8.18 -11.10
N THR A 183 40.18 -7.17 -10.25
CA THR A 183 41.37 -6.70 -9.51
C THR A 183 40.96 -6.54 -8.05
N PRO A 184 41.82 -6.83 -7.06
CA PRO A 184 41.51 -6.59 -5.65
C PRO A 184 40.95 -5.17 -5.42
N PRO A 185 39.82 -5.03 -4.69
CA PRO A 185 39.25 -3.72 -4.41
C PRO A 185 40.09 -3.01 -3.35
N ALA A 186 40.51 -1.78 -3.63
CA ALA A 186 41.01 -0.86 -2.60
C ALA A 186 39.88 -0.31 -1.73
N ALA A 187 38.67 -0.18 -2.30
CA ALA A 187 37.47 0.24 -1.58
C ALA A 187 36.20 -0.20 -2.32
N VAL A 188 35.17 -0.57 -1.56
CA VAL A 188 33.80 -0.74 -2.06
C VAL A 188 32.96 0.44 -1.55
N LEU A 189 32.45 1.25 -2.47
CA LEU A 189 31.82 2.54 -2.15
C LEU A 189 30.30 2.43 -1.95
N ASP A 190 29.62 1.65 -2.80
CA ASP A 190 28.18 1.45 -2.68
C ASP A 190 27.79 0.03 -3.10
N LEU A 191 26.83 -0.51 -2.34
CA LEU A 191 26.07 -1.69 -2.69
C LEU A 191 24.60 -1.30 -2.62
N SER A 192 23.96 -1.33 -3.78
CA SER A 192 22.54 -1.05 -3.95
C SER A 192 21.93 -2.12 -4.85
N GLY A 193 20.61 -2.19 -4.91
CA GLY A 193 19.98 -3.19 -5.76
C GLY A 193 18.48 -3.07 -5.81
N ASN A 194 17.93 -3.83 -6.75
CA ASN A 194 16.51 -3.93 -7.02
C ASN A 194 16.12 -5.40 -6.94
N ALA A 195 15.04 -5.70 -6.20
CA ALA A 195 14.48 -7.04 -6.12
C ALA A 195 13.08 -7.08 -6.73
N SER A 196 12.77 -8.19 -7.38
CA SER A 196 11.43 -8.48 -7.91
C SER A 196 11.03 -9.91 -7.57
N VAL A 197 9.74 -10.13 -7.32
CA VAL A 197 9.15 -11.46 -7.15
C VAL A 197 8.50 -11.83 -8.47
N GLY A 198 9.06 -12.83 -9.16
CA GLY A 198 8.57 -13.26 -10.48
C GLY A 198 7.55 -14.40 -10.41
N ASP A 199 7.52 -15.16 -9.31
CA ASP A 199 6.61 -16.30 -9.11
C ASP A 199 6.20 -16.35 -7.64
N LEU A 200 4.89 -16.26 -7.39
CA LEU A 200 4.27 -16.37 -6.07
C LEU A 200 3.24 -17.49 -6.09
N LYS A 201 3.53 -18.58 -5.37
CA LYS A 201 2.64 -19.76 -5.31
C LYS A 201 2.09 -19.97 -3.92
N LEU A 202 0.78 -20.18 -3.84
CA LEU A 202 0.08 -20.53 -2.60
C LEU A 202 -0.03 -22.05 -2.49
N LEU A 203 0.43 -22.62 -1.37
CA LEU A 203 0.42 -24.06 -1.13
C LEU A 203 0.18 -24.32 0.37
N ASN A 204 -0.93 -24.98 0.71
CA ASN A 204 -1.23 -25.43 2.09
C ASN A 204 -1.04 -24.34 3.17
N GLY A 205 -1.59 -23.14 2.97
CA GLY A 205 -1.46 -22.02 3.92
C GLY A 205 -0.10 -21.32 3.90
N LYS A 206 0.78 -21.63 2.94
CA LYS A 206 2.08 -20.98 2.76
C LYS A 206 2.13 -20.26 1.42
N ALA A 207 2.92 -19.20 1.35
CA ALA A 207 3.28 -18.55 0.10
C ALA A 207 4.76 -18.81 -0.21
N VAL A 208 5.05 -19.29 -1.41
CA VAL A 208 6.41 -19.50 -1.91
C VAL A 208 6.73 -18.37 -2.88
N ALA A 209 7.57 -17.43 -2.44
CA ALA A 209 8.00 -16.28 -3.23
C ALA A 209 9.37 -16.55 -3.86
N LYS A 210 9.42 -16.60 -5.19
CA LYS A 210 10.64 -16.72 -5.97
C LYS A 210 10.91 -15.45 -6.72
N GLY A 211 12.16 -15.02 -6.69
CA GLY A 211 12.54 -13.75 -7.30
C GLY A 211 14.02 -13.62 -7.55
N VAL A 212 14.36 -12.46 -8.11
CA VAL A 212 15.73 -12.08 -8.45
C VAL A 212 16.03 -10.76 -7.77
N LEU A 213 17.21 -10.68 -7.17
CA LEU A 213 17.83 -9.45 -6.69
C LEU A 213 19.00 -9.12 -7.62
N VAL A 214 18.92 -7.98 -8.28
CA VAL A 214 20.03 -7.41 -9.06
C VAL A 214 20.78 -6.45 -8.13
N VAL A 215 22.02 -6.80 -7.77
CA VAL A 215 22.88 -5.97 -6.92
C VAL A 215 23.88 -5.25 -7.80
N SER A 216 23.96 -3.94 -7.66
CA SER A 216 24.97 -3.08 -8.27
C SER A 216 26.03 -2.73 -7.24
N CYS A 217 27.29 -2.90 -7.62
CA CYS A 217 28.45 -2.61 -6.80
C CYS A 217 29.29 -1.53 -7.47
N ALA A 218 29.49 -0.41 -6.75
CA ALA A 218 30.43 0.64 -7.13
C ALA A 218 31.70 0.49 -6.29
N TRP A 219 32.85 0.35 -6.93
CA TRP A 219 34.10 0.00 -6.26
C TRP A 219 35.32 0.59 -6.97
N ARG A 220 36.47 0.55 -6.30
CA ARG A 220 37.74 1.02 -6.83
C ARG A 220 38.80 -0.06 -6.67
N ALA A 221 39.59 -0.28 -7.71
CA ALA A 221 40.68 -1.25 -7.70
C ALA A 221 41.94 -0.71 -7.02
N GLU A 222 42.76 -1.61 -6.47
CA GLU A 222 44.11 -1.26 -6.03
C GLU A 222 44.94 -0.69 -7.18
N GLY A 223 45.59 0.46 -6.92
CA GLY A 223 46.44 1.14 -7.91
C GLY A 223 45.70 1.90 -9.01
N ASP A 224 44.36 1.89 -9.05
CA ASP A 224 43.55 2.63 -10.01
C ASP A 224 42.55 3.56 -9.29
N PRO A 225 42.66 4.89 -9.43
CA PRO A 225 41.72 5.82 -8.80
C PRO A 225 40.31 5.80 -9.42
N ALA A 226 40.15 5.19 -10.61
CA ALA A 226 38.89 5.21 -11.34
C ALA A 226 37.78 4.43 -10.61
N LEU A 227 36.59 5.02 -10.57
CA LEU A 227 35.39 4.35 -10.10
C LEU A 227 34.92 3.31 -11.13
N GLN A 228 34.72 2.09 -10.68
CA GLN A 228 34.24 0.96 -11.48
C GLN A 228 32.86 0.51 -10.99
N GLY A 229 32.09 -0.07 -11.90
CA GLY A 229 30.75 -0.60 -11.61
C GLY A 229 30.59 -2.00 -12.15
N GLN A 230 29.95 -2.88 -11.37
CA GLN A 230 29.52 -4.20 -11.84
C GLN A 230 28.22 -4.62 -11.17
N SER A 231 27.52 -5.59 -11.78
CA SER A 231 26.27 -6.11 -11.24
C SER A 231 26.31 -7.63 -11.09
N VAL A 232 25.64 -8.13 -10.05
CA VAL A 232 25.43 -9.57 -9.81
C VAL A 232 23.96 -9.85 -9.57
N ASN A 233 23.48 -10.98 -10.10
CA ASN A 233 22.12 -11.44 -9.89
C ASN A 233 22.09 -12.54 -8.83
N LEU A 234 21.32 -12.32 -7.76
CA LEU A 234 21.08 -13.28 -6.70
C LEU A 234 19.64 -13.77 -6.78
N ASN A 235 19.45 -15.07 -6.93
CA ASN A 235 18.12 -15.66 -6.91
C ASN A 235 17.71 -15.97 -5.46
N PHE A 236 16.44 -15.77 -5.13
CA PHE A 236 15.89 -16.17 -3.84
C PHE A 236 14.61 -16.99 -4.02
N ASN A 237 14.40 -17.91 -3.09
CA ASN A 237 13.20 -18.75 -3.00
C ASN A 237 12.81 -18.88 -1.53
N GLN A 238 11.80 -18.12 -1.12
CA GLN A 238 11.43 -17.95 0.28
C GLN A 238 10.05 -18.52 0.55
N VAL A 239 9.95 -19.34 1.60
CA VAL A 239 8.69 -19.84 2.11
C VAL A 239 8.21 -18.91 3.23
N LEU A 240 7.02 -18.35 3.02
CA LEU A 240 6.31 -17.47 3.94
C LEU A 240 5.17 -18.28 4.56
N ASP A 241 5.22 -18.48 5.87
CA ASP A 241 4.18 -19.16 6.63
C ASP A 241 3.22 -18.10 7.16
N VAL A 242 1.97 -18.09 6.67
CA VAL A 242 1.02 -17.03 7.00
C VAL A 242 -0.38 -17.59 7.20
N ASP A 243 -0.90 -17.41 8.41
CA ASP A 243 -2.26 -17.78 8.75
C ASP A 243 -3.27 -17.05 7.86
N GLY A 244 -4.32 -17.76 7.47
CA GLY A 244 -5.43 -17.20 6.68
C GLY A 244 -5.25 -17.25 5.16
N LEU A 245 -4.09 -17.70 4.65
CA LEU A 245 -3.89 -17.89 3.22
C LEU A 245 -4.68 -19.10 2.67
N SER A 246 -5.36 -18.88 1.56
CA SER A 246 -6.06 -19.91 0.78
C SER A 246 -5.88 -19.64 -0.73
N GLU A 247 -6.13 -20.65 -1.57
CA GLU A 247 -5.88 -20.56 -3.03
C GLU A 247 -6.74 -19.52 -3.75
N ASP A 248 -7.88 -19.15 -3.18
CA ASP A 248 -8.79 -18.11 -3.67
C ASP A 248 -8.37 -16.69 -3.25
N CYS A 249 -7.27 -16.53 -2.50
CA CYS A 249 -6.71 -15.23 -2.20
C CYS A 249 -6.08 -14.59 -3.44
N ARG A 250 -6.36 -13.29 -3.63
CA ARG A 250 -5.55 -12.42 -4.47
C ARG A 250 -4.34 -11.97 -3.66
N CYS A 251 -3.14 -12.28 -4.13
CA CYS A 251 -1.91 -12.02 -3.40
C CYS A 251 -0.98 -11.06 -4.15
N LEU A 252 -0.24 -10.27 -3.39
CA LEU A 252 0.83 -9.40 -3.83
C LEU A 252 2.03 -9.63 -2.90
N CYS A 253 3.22 -9.80 -3.45
CA CYS A 253 4.46 -9.90 -2.66
C CYS A 253 5.53 -9.01 -3.27
N VAL A 254 5.88 -7.91 -2.59
CA VAL A 254 6.96 -7.01 -3.01
C VAL A 254 8.23 -7.34 -2.25
N ALA A 255 9.38 -7.29 -2.92
CA ALA A 255 10.70 -7.46 -2.32
C ALA A 255 11.48 -6.14 -2.34
N GLU A 256 11.89 -5.66 -1.17
CA GLU A 256 12.64 -4.42 -1.02
C GLU A 256 14.01 -4.69 -0.40
N PRO A 257 15.13 -4.35 -1.05
CA PRO A 257 16.45 -4.42 -0.42
C PRO A 257 16.60 -3.37 0.68
N VAL A 258 16.92 -3.82 1.90
CA VAL A 258 17.05 -2.95 3.08
C VAL A 258 18.48 -2.83 3.62
N GLY A 259 19.42 -3.63 3.08
CA GLY A 259 20.83 -3.50 3.40
C GLY A 259 21.68 -4.59 2.75
N PHE A 260 22.97 -4.28 2.61
CA PHE A 260 23.98 -5.17 2.04
C PHE A 260 25.18 -5.25 2.99
N THR A 261 25.91 -6.35 2.92
CA THR A 261 27.17 -6.54 3.63
C THR A 261 28.08 -7.34 2.72
N LEU A 262 29.32 -6.89 2.59
CA LEU A 262 30.35 -7.59 1.84
C LEU A 262 31.44 -8.02 2.81
N THR A 263 31.85 -9.28 2.73
CA THR A 263 33.06 -9.78 3.39
C THR A 263 34.08 -10.06 2.31
N GLU A 264 35.22 -9.38 2.35
CA GLU A 264 36.29 -9.57 1.36
C GLU A 264 36.82 -11.00 1.39
N GLY A 265 37.04 -11.57 0.21
CA GLY A 265 37.70 -12.86 0.05
C GLY A 265 39.22 -12.74 0.23
N GLU A 266 39.87 -13.84 0.59
CA GLU A 266 41.33 -13.88 0.68
C GLU A 266 41.94 -14.21 -0.69
N GLY A 267 42.90 -13.40 -1.16
CA GLY A 267 43.61 -13.65 -2.41
C GLY A 267 42.69 -13.57 -3.65
N GLU A 268 42.55 -14.69 -4.37
CA GLU A 268 41.69 -14.81 -5.57
C GLU A 268 40.26 -15.32 -5.25
N GLU A 269 39.94 -15.55 -3.97
CA GLU A 269 38.60 -15.98 -3.59
C GLU A 269 37.55 -14.86 -3.79
N PRO A 270 36.32 -15.21 -4.20
CA PRO A 270 35.24 -14.24 -4.30
C PRO A 270 34.90 -13.63 -2.95
N SER A 271 34.55 -12.34 -2.94
CA SER A 271 33.99 -11.70 -1.75
C SER A 271 32.56 -12.18 -1.52
N ARG A 272 32.24 -12.53 -0.28
CA ARG A 272 30.90 -12.98 0.10
C ARG A 272 29.96 -11.79 0.25
N LEU A 273 28.88 -11.80 -0.50
CA LEU A 273 27.82 -10.79 -0.48
C LEU A 273 26.61 -11.32 0.29
N THR A 274 26.16 -10.54 1.27
CA THR A 274 24.92 -10.79 2.01
C THR A 274 23.97 -9.63 1.78
N ALA A 275 22.77 -9.90 1.28
CA ALA A 275 21.72 -8.92 1.08
C ALA A 275 20.52 -9.24 1.98
N ASN A 276 19.98 -8.22 2.64
CA ASN A 276 18.75 -8.34 3.42
C ASN A 276 17.59 -7.74 2.62
N LEU A 277 16.55 -8.53 2.41
CA LEU A 277 15.32 -8.12 1.74
C LEU A 277 14.17 -8.09 2.73
N MET A 278 13.35 -7.04 2.67
CA MET A 278 12.03 -7.03 3.29
C MET A 278 11.01 -7.56 2.27
N LEU A 279 10.46 -8.75 2.53
CA LEU A 279 9.34 -9.27 1.76
C LEU A 279 8.03 -8.78 2.37
N ARG A 280 7.21 -8.11 1.57
CA ARG A 280 5.93 -7.53 1.97
C ARG A 280 4.80 -8.26 1.25
N LEU A 281 4.18 -9.22 1.93
CA LEU A 281 3.04 -9.99 1.41
C LEU A 281 1.73 -9.33 1.85
N ARG A 282 0.80 -9.22 0.91
CA ARG A 282 -0.61 -8.89 1.13
C ARG A 282 -1.47 -9.95 0.47
N ALA A 283 -2.53 -10.38 1.16
CA ALA A 283 -3.49 -11.34 0.64
C ALA A 283 -4.92 -10.91 0.97
N TRP A 284 -5.75 -10.89 -0.07
CA TRP A 284 -7.15 -10.51 0.00
C TRP A 284 -8.04 -11.65 -0.50
N ARG A 285 -8.94 -12.15 0.34
CA ARG A 285 -9.90 -13.18 -0.04
C ARG A 285 -11.24 -12.55 -0.39
N PRO A 286 -11.73 -12.69 -1.64
CA PRO A 286 -13.07 -12.21 -1.99
C PRO A 286 -14.15 -12.86 -1.13
N TYR A 287 -15.24 -12.14 -0.88
CA TYR A 287 -16.44 -12.71 -0.28
C TYR A 287 -17.70 -12.10 -0.90
N GLN A 288 -18.80 -12.84 -0.80
CA GLN A 288 -20.15 -12.35 -1.06
C GLN A 288 -21.04 -12.80 0.10
N LEU A 289 -21.91 -11.90 0.57
CA LEU A 289 -22.85 -12.18 1.64
C LEU A 289 -24.20 -11.55 1.32
N GLN A 290 -25.27 -12.34 1.45
CA GLN A 290 -26.62 -11.81 1.37
C GLN A 290 -27.02 -11.19 2.72
N CYS A 291 -27.46 -9.94 2.66
CA CYS A 291 -27.94 -9.19 3.81
C CYS A 291 -29.39 -8.77 3.58
N VAL A 292 -30.16 -8.63 4.66
CA VAL A 292 -31.51 -8.06 4.59
C VAL A 292 -31.39 -6.56 4.40
N ALA A 293 -31.76 -6.08 3.21
CA ALA A 293 -31.78 -4.66 2.85
C ALA A 293 -33.01 -3.95 3.40
N ASP A 294 -34.15 -4.64 3.38
CA ASP A 294 -35.42 -4.16 3.92
C ASP A 294 -36.28 -5.36 4.34
N ALA A 295 -37.24 -5.15 5.24
CA ALA A 295 -38.20 -6.16 5.66
C ALA A 295 -39.53 -5.52 6.05
N PHE A 296 -40.58 -6.32 6.17
CA PHE A 296 -41.82 -5.96 6.87
C PHE A 296 -42.61 -7.22 7.20
N SER A 297 -43.65 -7.11 8.01
CA SER A 297 -44.57 -8.22 8.27
C SER A 297 -45.92 -7.95 7.63
N THR A 298 -46.51 -9.00 7.09
CA THR A 298 -47.89 -9.05 6.59
C THR A 298 -48.90 -9.26 7.72
N LYS A 299 -48.45 -9.52 8.95
CA LYS A 299 -49.29 -9.88 10.10
C LYS A 299 -49.13 -8.95 11.30
N PHE A 300 -47.99 -8.29 11.45
CA PHE A 300 -47.65 -7.45 12.59
C PHE A 300 -47.07 -6.11 12.13
N GLU A 301 -47.17 -5.10 12.98
CA GLU A 301 -46.37 -3.89 12.84
C GLU A 301 -44.87 -4.24 12.91
N THR A 302 -44.03 -3.48 12.21
CA THR A 302 -42.58 -3.70 12.20
C THR A 302 -41.82 -2.43 12.50
N GLU A 303 -40.94 -2.48 13.49
CA GLU A 303 -39.97 -1.43 13.79
C GLU A 303 -38.59 -1.90 13.36
N GLN A 304 -37.88 -1.08 12.58
CA GLN A 304 -36.54 -1.40 12.05
C GLN A 304 -35.56 -0.30 12.36
N THR A 305 -34.32 -0.69 12.67
CA THR A 305 -33.19 0.24 12.71
C THR A 305 -32.22 -0.07 11.57
N PRO A 306 -31.83 0.94 10.75
CA PRO A 306 -30.83 0.74 9.72
C PRO A 306 -29.44 0.57 10.33
N GLN A 307 -28.61 -0.25 9.69
CA GLN A 307 -27.19 -0.40 9.96
C GLN A 307 -26.43 -0.08 8.68
N THR A 308 -25.51 0.88 8.76
CA THR A 308 -24.56 1.16 7.68
C THR A 308 -23.32 0.31 7.87
N VAL A 309 -22.96 -0.46 6.85
CA VAL A 309 -21.77 -1.31 6.83
C VAL A 309 -20.83 -0.84 5.72
N GLN A 310 -19.59 -0.59 6.09
CA GLN A 310 -18.53 -0.25 5.15
C GLN A 310 -17.89 -1.53 4.64
N THR A 311 -17.83 -1.72 3.33
CA THR A 311 -17.13 -2.84 2.69
C THR A 311 -15.86 -2.34 2.01
N GLU A 312 -14.83 -3.17 1.97
CA GLU A 312 -13.62 -2.91 1.17
C GLU A 312 -13.62 -3.82 -0.04
N SER A 313 -13.22 -3.30 -1.20
CA SER A 313 -13.02 -4.06 -2.43
C SER A 313 -11.66 -3.74 -3.04
N LEU A 314 -11.15 -4.62 -3.88
CA LEU A 314 -9.93 -4.37 -4.65
C LEU A 314 -10.32 -3.59 -5.93
N ALA A 315 -9.97 -2.31 -5.98
CA ALA A 315 -10.25 -1.46 -7.12
C ALA A 315 -9.36 -1.86 -8.32
N CYS A 316 -8.06 -1.97 -8.09
CA CYS A 316 -7.08 -2.49 -9.04
C CYS A 316 -5.81 -2.98 -8.32
N THR A 317 -4.97 -3.71 -9.06
CA THR A 317 -3.58 -4.03 -8.71
C THR A 317 -2.66 -3.24 -9.62
N LEU A 318 -1.45 -2.94 -9.17
CA LEU A 318 -0.43 -2.24 -9.93
C LEU A 318 0.79 -3.14 -10.12
N ASP A 319 1.28 -3.21 -11.35
CA ASP A 319 2.56 -3.80 -11.74
C ASP A 319 3.13 -3.00 -12.92
N GLU A 320 3.17 -1.68 -12.79
CA GLU A 320 3.39 -0.75 -13.89
C GLU A 320 4.77 -0.12 -13.84
N THR A 321 5.34 0.17 -15.02
CA THR A 321 6.60 0.92 -15.14
C THR A 321 6.34 2.20 -15.92
N VAL A 322 6.79 3.33 -15.37
CA VAL A 322 6.70 4.64 -16.02
C VAL A 322 8.08 5.29 -16.12
N THR A 323 8.39 5.86 -17.27
CA THR A 323 9.64 6.59 -17.48
C THR A 323 9.45 8.07 -17.15
N LEU A 324 10.29 8.58 -16.27
CA LEU A 324 10.40 9.98 -15.92
C LEU A 324 11.67 10.57 -16.55
N THR A 325 11.55 11.76 -17.11
CA THR A 325 12.67 12.52 -17.65
C THR A 325 12.71 13.91 -17.04
N GLY A 326 13.90 14.46 -16.84
CA GLY A 326 14.04 15.86 -16.46
C GLY A 326 15.44 16.39 -16.73
N SER A 327 15.56 17.70 -16.70
CA SER A 327 16.84 18.36 -16.90
C SER A 327 17.01 19.59 -16.02
N GLY A 328 18.25 20.02 -15.81
CA GLY A 328 18.59 21.24 -15.08
C GLY A 328 20.03 21.69 -15.34
N PRO A 329 20.33 22.99 -15.18
CA PRO A 329 21.67 23.50 -15.43
C PRO A 329 22.67 22.90 -14.43
N LEU A 330 23.87 22.59 -14.91
CA LEU A 330 25.02 22.27 -14.08
C LEU A 330 25.92 23.53 -13.95
N PRO A 331 26.46 23.81 -12.75
CA PRO A 331 27.40 24.91 -12.58
C PRO A 331 28.65 24.79 -13.45
N ASP A 332 29.09 23.55 -13.73
CA ASP A 332 30.22 23.25 -14.61
C ASP A 332 29.77 22.43 -15.82
N ALA A 333 30.04 22.95 -17.02
CA ALA A 333 29.70 22.29 -18.27
C ALA A 333 30.54 21.05 -18.59
N GLY A 334 31.71 20.92 -17.97
CA GLY A 334 32.60 19.76 -18.08
C GLY A 334 32.40 18.71 -16.99
N ALA A 335 31.38 18.85 -16.13
CA ALA A 335 31.19 17.94 -15.00
C ALA A 335 31.00 16.48 -15.46
N LYS A 336 31.78 15.57 -14.88
CA LYS A 336 31.68 14.13 -15.12
C LYS A 336 30.76 13.50 -14.07
N ILE A 337 29.64 12.93 -14.49
CA ILE A 337 28.72 12.22 -13.59
C ILE A 337 29.34 10.88 -13.17
N LEU A 338 29.38 10.63 -11.86
CA LEU A 338 29.99 9.45 -11.26
C LEU A 338 28.97 8.44 -10.72
N ALA A 339 27.89 8.93 -10.10
CA ALA A 339 26.87 8.10 -9.48
C ALA A 339 25.51 8.83 -9.48
N CYS A 340 24.42 8.07 -9.47
CA CYS A 340 23.07 8.60 -9.36
C CYS A 340 22.22 7.79 -8.39
N PHE A 341 21.36 8.47 -7.65
CA PHE A 341 20.44 7.88 -6.67
C PHE A 341 19.05 8.46 -6.86
N ALA A 342 18.02 7.68 -6.55
CA ALA A 342 16.64 8.15 -6.48
C ALA A 342 16.05 7.87 -5.10
N SER A 343 15.24 8.80 -4.61
CA SER A 343 14.41 8.64 -3.42
C SER A 343 12.99 9.11 -3.70
N PHE A 344 12.03 8.39 -3.17
CA PHE A 344 10.60 8.66 -3.32
C PHE A 344 10.06 9.35 -2.07
N GLY A 345 9.16 10.30 -2.26
CA GLY A 345 8.29 10.79 -1.20
C GLY A 345 7.08 9.88 -1.00
N PRO A 346 6.18 10.24 -0.07
CA PRO A 346 4.95 9.50 0.16
C PRO A 346 4.11 9.34 -1.12
N VAL A 347 3.47 8.19 -1.24
CA VAL A 347 2.54 7.86 -2.31
C VAL A 347 1.18 8.47 -1.98
N LEU A 348 0.60 9.15 -2.96
CA LEU A 348 -0.70 9.80 -2.85
C LEU A 348 -1.56 9.45 -4.05
N LEU A 349 -2.87 9.41 -3.83
CA LEU A 349 -3.85 9.35 -4.92
C LEU A 349 -4.38 10.75 -5.18
N ALA A 350 -4.37 11.18 -6.44
CA ALA A 350 -4.87 12.48 -6.85
C ALA A 350 -5.84 12.32 -8.03
N TYR A 351 -7.04 12.90 -7.93
CA TYR A 351 -7.98 12.93 -9.04
C TYR A 351 -7.63 14.08 -10.00
N ARG A 352 -7.33 13.74 -11.26
CA ARG A 352 -6.92 14.67 -12.32
C ARG A 352 -7.50 14.20 -13.65
N GLU A 353 -7.93 15.13 -14.50
CA GLU A 353 -8.37 14.80 -15.88
C GLU A 353 -9.38 13.66 -15.99
N ASN A 354 -10.35 13.60 -15.07
CA ASN A 354 -11.36 12.54 -14.96
C ASN A 354 -10.83 11.13 -14.63
N ASN A 355 -9.61 11.03 -14.08
CA ASN A 355 -9.06 9.78 -13.57
C ASN A 355 -8.32 9.99 -12.24
N TRP A 356 -8.01 8.88 -11.56
CA TRP A 356 -7.13 8.88 -10.41
C TRP A 356 -5.70 8.55 -10.85
N ASP A 357 -4.73 9.29 -10.33
CA ASP A 357 -3.30 9.04 -10.51
C ASP A 357 -2.67 8.60 -9.18
N LEU A 358 -1.82 7.57 -9.24
CA LEU A 358 -0.82 7.31 -8.23
C LEU A 358 0.33 8.32 -8.40
N THR A 359 0.58 9.13 -7.40
CA THR A 359 1.55 10.23 -7.45
C THR A 359 2.58 10.12 -6.34
N SER A 360 3.80 10.57 -6.64
CA SER A 360 4.88 10.71 -5.65
C SER A 360 5.92 11.70 -6.17
N ARG A 361 6.54 12.44 -5.25
CA ARG A 361 7.71 13.24 -5.57
C ARG A 361 8.92 12.33 -5.68
N VAL A 362 9.71 12.46 -6.74
CA VAL A 362 10.96 11.70 -6.93
C VAL A 362 12.14 12.66 -6.93
N THR A 363 13.02 12.53 -5.95
CA THR A 363 14.27 13.29 -5.91
C THR A 363 15.39 12.42 -6.47
N VAL A 364 15.96 12.84 -7.59
CA VAL A 364 17.17 12.26 -8.18
C VAL A 364 18.37 13.06 -7.72
N THR A 365 19.38 12.40 -7.17
CA THR A 365 20.66 12.99 -6.75
C THR A 365 21.77 12.43 -7.64
N ALA A 366 22.49 13.29 -8.35
CA ALA A 366 23.66 12.93 -9.14
C ALA A 366 24.93 13.46 -8.47
N PHE A 367 25.97 12.63 -8.40
CA PHE A 367 27.31 13.07 -8.00
C PHE A 367 28.13 13.37 -9.25
N GLY A 368 28.73 14.55 -9.28
CA GLY A 368 29.60 14.98 -10.37
C GLY A 368 30.97 15.40 -9.87
N GLU A 369 31.97 15.13 -10.68
CA GLU A 369 33.32 15.69 -10.56
C GLU A 369 33.43 16.87 -11.51
N ASN A 370 33.74 18.05 -10.99
CA ASN A 370 33.91 19.25 -11.81
C ASN A 370 35.31 19.28 -12.47
N SER A 371 35.55 20.27 -13.33
CA SER A 371 36.81 20.47 -14.07
C SER A 371 38.01 20.76 -13.16
N LEU A 372 37.78 21.06 -11.88
CA LEU A 372 38.79 21.25 -10.84
C LEU A 372 39.01 19.98 -9.99
N SER A 373 38.42 18.83 -10.38
CA SER A 373 38.46 17.56 -9.63
C SER A 373 37.82 17.63 -8.24
N GLU A 374 36.90 18.58 -8.02
CA GLU A 374 36.08 18.59 -6.80
C GLU A 374 34.78 17.85 -7.02
N LEU A 375 34.36 17.10 -6.00
CA LEU A 375 33.11 16.37 -6.01
C LEU A 375 31.97 17.24 -5.45
N GLU A 376 30.84 17.21 -6.15
CA GLU A 376 29.61 17.91 -5.79
C GLU A 376 28.39 17.01 -6.00
N SER A 377 27.30 17.34 -5.32
CA SER A 377 26.01 16.70 -5.54
C SER A 377 25.01 17.68 -6.16
N TYR A 378 24.24 17.17 -7.12
CA TYR A 378 23.20 17.91 -7.84
C TYR A 378 21.88 17.18 -7.68
N GLU A 379 20.79 17.92 -7.47
CA GLU A 379 19.47 17.33 -7.30
C GLU A 379 18.49 17.80 -8.36
N LYS A 380 17.71 16.85 -8.87
CA LYS A 380 16.56 17.11 -9.74
C LYS A 380 15.33 16.47 -9.16
N VAL A 381 14.28 17.27 -8.97
CA VAL A 381 12.96 16.78 -8.59
C VAL A 381 12.18 16.47 -9.86
N LEU A 382 11.59 15.28 -9.89
CA LEU A 382 10.63 14.80 -10.87
C LEU A 382 9.31 14.50 -10.14
N GLU A 383 8.21 14.51 -10.89
CA GLU A 383 6.89 14.16 -10.38
C GLU A 383 6.44 12.86 -11.04
N LEU A 384 6.18 11.84 -10.25
CA LEU A 384 5.50 10.63 -10.69
C LEU A 384 4.01 10.92 -10.78
N ALA A 385 3.40 10.59 -11.91
CA ALA A 385 1.96 10.49 -12.08
C ALA A 385 1.67 9.26 -12.94
N LEU A 386 1.11 8.23 -12.32
CA LEU A 386 0.72 6.99 -12.97
C LEU A 386 -0.82 6.89 -12.94
N PRO A 387 -1.52 7.04 -14.08
CA PRO A 387 -2.97 6.92 -14.12
C PRO A 387 -3.39 5.49 -13.78
N LEU A 388 -4.43 5.35 -12.95
CA LEU A 388 -5.04 4.06 -12.68
C LEU A 388 -5.77 3.58 -13.94
N GLU A 389 -5.61 2.30 -14.31
CA GLU A 389 -6.24 1.71 -15.49
C GLU A 389 -7.77 1.54 -15.39
N ARG A 390 -8.37 2.01 -14.29
CA ARG A 390 -9.79 1.85 -14.00
C ARG A 390 -10.42 3.20 -13.71
N GLU A 391 -11.47 3.53 -14.45
CA GLU A 391 -12.32 4.67 -14.16
C GLU A 391 -13.01 4.47 -12.81
N LEU A 392 -12.74 5.39 -11.88
CA LEU A 392 -13.31 5.41 -10.53
C LEU A 392 -13.94 6.79 -10.30
N PRO A 393 -15.07 6.86 -9.56
CA PRO A 393 -15.71 8.13 -9.24
C PRO A 393 -14.75 9.12 -8.57
N SER A 394 -14.93 10.42 -8.80
CA SER A 394 -14.10 11.48 -8.21
C SER A 394 -14.19 11.55 -6.68
N ASP A 395 -15.25 11.02 -6.10
CA ASP A 395 -15.53 10.96 -4.66
C ASP A 395 -15.23 9.57 -4.06
N ALA A 396 -14.59 8.67 -4.82
CA ALA A 396 -14.22 7.36 -4.33
C ALA A 396 -13.25 7.45 -3.14
N GLU A 397 -13.56 6.75 -2.05
CA GLU A 397 -12.63 6.58 -0.93
C GLU A 397 -11.63 5.47 -1.27
N LEU A 398 -10.42 5.85 -1.66
CA LEU A 398 -9.36 4.95 -2.11
C LEU A 398 -8.22 4.84 -1.10
N ILE A 399 -7.61 3.65 -1.03
CA ILE A 399 -6.51 3.32 -0.13
C ILE A 399 -5.38 2.71 -0.95
N PRO A 400 -4.24 3.42 -1.10
CA PRO A 400 -3.07 2.85 -1.76
C PRO A 400 -2.26 1.98 -0.80
N GLU A 401 -2.01 0.74 -1.19
CA GLU A 401 -0.96 -0.11 -0.62
C GLU A 401 0.08 -0.41 -1.71
N CYS A 402 0.95 0.56 -1.97
CA CYS A 402 1.86 0.56 -3.11
C CYS A 402 3.31 0.80 -2.69
N TRP A 403 4.24 0.31 -3.51
CA TRP A 403 5.67 0.45 -3.35
C TRP A 403 6.29 0.92 -4.66
N LEU A 404 7.23 1.85 -4.55
CA LEU A 404 7.95 2.42 -5.69
C LEU A 404 9.40 1.96 -5.68
N ARG A 405 9.91 1.61 -6.86
CA ARG A 405 11.31 1.24 -7.07
C ARG A 405 11.87 1.98 -8.28
N ALA A 406 13.10 2.45 -8.14
CA ALA A 406 13.84 3.07 -9.23
C ALA A 406 14.54 2.00 -10.08
N GLU A 407 14.32 2.02 -11.38
CA GLU A 407 14.92 1.14 -12.38
C GLU A 407 15.61 2.00 -13.45
N ASP A 408 16.70 1.49 -14.02
CA ASP A 408 17.39 2.13 -15.16
C ASP A 408 17.71 3.63 -14.99
N LEU A 409 18.04 4.06 -13.77
CA LEU A 409 18.40 5.46 -13.49
C LEU A 409 19.68 5.84 -14.22
N ARG A 410 19.58 6.83 -15.10
CA ARG A 410 20.69 7.40 -15.85
C ARG A 410 20.71 8.91 -15.70
N CYS A 411 21.85 9.45 -15.29
CA CYS A 411 22.12 10.88 -15.42
C CYS A 411 23.34 11.13 -16.29
N VAL A 412 23.29 12.17 -17.11
CA VAL A 412 24.36 12.54 -18.03
C VAL A 412 24.55 14.05 -18.01
N CYS A 413 25.79 14.51 -18.08
CA CYS A 413 26.08 15.91 -18.39
C CYS A 413 26.10 16.08 -19.91
N ALA A 414 25.19 16.88 -20.45
CA ALA A 414 25.12 17.24 -21.86
C ALA A 414 25.19 18.77 -21.98
N ASN A 415 26.33 19.30 -22.46
CA ASN A 415 26.54 20.73 -22.67
C ASN A 415 26.21 21.61 -21.44
N GLY A 416 26.63 21.17 -20.25
CA GLY A 416 26.34 21.86 -18.98
C GLY A 416 24.90 21.79 -18.51
N THR A 417 24.16 20.80 -18.99
CA THR A 417 22.85 20.43 -18.46
C THR A 417 22.94 19.01 -17.91
N LEU A 418 22.46 18.81 -16.67
CA LEU A 418 22.18 17.49 -16.14
C LEU A 418 20.90 17.00 -16.81
N GLU A 419 20.99 15.93 -17.59
CA GLU A 419 19.85 15.19 -18.13
C GLU A 419 19.62 13.93 -17.31
N VAL A 420 18.38 13.68 -16.92
CA VAL A 420 17.95 12.56 -16.09
C VAL A 420 16.90 11.75 -16.85
N THR A 421 17.09 10.43 -16.90
CA THR A 421 16.08 9.46 -17.30
C THR A 421 15.99 8.40 -16.19
N LEU A 422 14.78 8.09 -15.76
CA LEU A 422 14.51 7.16 -14.67
C LEU A 422 13.28 6.33 -15.02
N SER A 423 13.38 5.01 -14.99
CA SER A 423 12.20 4.14 -14.95
C SER A 423 11.75 3.96 -13.50
N VAL A 424 10.47 4.10 -13.23
CA VAL A 424 9.90 3.86 -11.89
C VAL A 424 8.92 2.71 -12.00
N LYS A 425 9.20 1.64 -11.24
CA LYS A 425 8.26 0.54 -11.05
C LYS A 425 7.33 0.85 -9.89
N ALA A 426 6.03 0.76 -10.12
CA ALA A 426 4.99 0.81 -9.10
C ALA A 426 4.32 -0.56 -8.95
N GLU A 427 4.47 -1.18 -7.79
CA GLU A 427 3.84 -2.46 -7.45
C GLU A 427 2.90 -2.26 -6.27
N GLY A 428 1.68 -2.78 -6.34
CA GLY A 428 0.71 -2.44 -5.29
C GLY A 428 -0.71 -2.91 -5.53
N ALA A 429 -1.58 -2.43 -4.64
CA ALA A 429 -3.01 -2.57 -4.73
C ALA A 429 -3.70 -1.26 -4.32
N ILE A 430 -4.76 -0.91 -5.03
CA ILE A 430 -5.68 0.15 -4.62
C ILE A 430 -6.96 -0.52 -4.11
N LEU A 431 -7.29 -0.26 -2.84
CA LEU A 431 -8.57 -0.67 -2.28
C LEU A 431 -9.57 0.48 -2.38
N GLN A 432 -10.85 0.15 -2.49
CA GLN A 432 -11.96 1.09 -2.45
C GLN A 432 -12.90 0.74 -1.30
N ARG A 433 -13.31 1.76 -0.55
CA ARG A 433 -14.37 1.65 0.46
C ARG A 433 -15.73 2.03 -0.12
N SER A 434 -16.76 1.36 0.36
CA SER A 434 -18.14 1.62 -0.06
C SER A 434 -19.10 1.42 1.11
N GLY A 435 -19.97 2.40 1.33
CA GLY A 435 -21.01 2.34 2.34
C GLY A 435 -22.25 1.63 1.81
N ASN A 436 -22.77 0.68 2.59
CA ASN A 436 -23.98 -0.06 2.27
C ASN A 436 -24.94 0.02 3.46
N THR A 437 -26.23 0.18 3.21
CA THR A 437 -27.25 0.17 4.28
C THR A 437 -28.05 -1.11 4.24
N CYS A 438 -28.16 -1.77 5.39
CA CYS A 438 -28.99 -2.96 5.60
C CYS A 438 -29.81 -2.81 6.89
N VAL A 439 -30.69 -3.76 7.17
CA VAL A 439 -31.43 -3.83 8.43
C VAL A 439 -30.48 -4.28 9.54
N GLY A 440 -30.33 -3.47 10.60
CA GLY A 440 -29.51 -3.77 11.77
C GLY A 440 -30.28 -4.50 12.88
N SER A 441 -31.53 -4.07 13.10
CA SER A 441 -32.49 -4.74 13.97
C SER A 441 -33.89 -4.63 13.40
N ILE A 442 -34.73 -5.61 13.74
CA ILE A 442 -36.16 -5.61 13.46
C ILE A 442 -36.92 -6.24 14.64
N ALA A 443 -38.05 -5.65 14.99
CA ALA A 443 -38.98 -6.17 15.99
C ALA A 443 -40.40 -6.19 15.42
N LEU A 444 -41.19 -7.18 15.86
CA LEU A 444 -42.63 -7.23 15.59
C LEU A 444 -43.37 -6.55 16.73
N GLY A 445 -44.30 -5.66 16.38
CA GLY A 445 -45.20 -4.97 17.31
C GLY A 445 -46.55 -5.67 17.41
N GLU A 446 -47.62 -4.88 17.48
CA GLU A 446 -48.99 -5.38 17.56
C GLU A 446 -49.42 -6.06 16.25
N PRO A 447 -50.39 -7.01 16.29
CA PRO A 447 -51.01 -7.53 15.09
C PRO A 447 -51.61 -6.40 14.25
N LEU A 448 -51.43 -6.46 12.93
CA LEU A 448 -52.03 -5.49 12.03
C LEU A 448 -53.56 -5.57 12.13
N THR A 449 -54.20 -4.42 11.97
CA THR A 449 -55.66 -4.38 11.83
C THR A 449 -56.07 -5.17 10.60
N PRO A 450 -56.98 -6.16 10.72
CA PRO A 450 -57.46 -6.91 9.58
C PRO A 450 -58.02 -5.96 8.53
N ALA A 451 -57.71 -6.22 7.26
CA ALA A 451 -58.34 -5.48 6.17
C ALA A 451 -59.87 -5.62 6.27
N ASP A 452 -60.60 -4.56 5.96
CA ASP A 452 -62.06 -4.57 5.91
C ASP A 452 -62.52 -5.75 5.03
N PRO A 453 -63.29 -6.72 5.58
CA PRO A 453 -63.74 -7.88 4.83
C PRO A 453 -64.59 -7.53 3.60
N GLU A 454 -65.12 -6.30 3.51
CA GLU A 454 -65.82 -5.82 2.31
C GLU A 454 -64.87 -5.36 1.19
N ILE A 455 -63.59 -5.10 1.48
CA ILE A 455 -62.58 -4.64 0.51
C ILE A 455 -61.66 -5.81 0.13
N SER A 456 -62.06 -6.59 -0.87
CA SER A 456 -61.28 -7.72 -1.37
C SER A 456 -60.06 -7.32 -2.21
N LEU A 457 -60.07 -6.12 -2.79
CA LEU A 457 -59.03 -5.67 -3.73
C LEU A 457 -58.91 -4.13 -3.76
N ARG A 458 -57.67 -3.63 -3.71
CA ARG A 458 -57.37 -2.20 -3.88
C ARG A 458 -56.67 -1.95 -5.22
N ILE A 459 -56.89 -0.77 -5.80
CA ILE A 459 -56.21 -0.34 -7.03
C ILE A 459 -55.16 0.70 -6.63
N TYR A 460 -53.89 0.42 -6.94
CA TYR A 460 -52.79 1.36 -6.78
C TYR A 460 -52.29 1.82 -8.16
N TYR A 461 -52.01 3.10 -8.32
CA TYR A 461 -51.47 3.66 -9.56
C TYR A 461 -49.96 3.88 -9.38
N ALA A 462 -49.17 2.88 -9.76
CA ALA A 462 -47.72 2.93 -9.65
C ALA A 462 -47.10 3.76 -10.77
N GLN A 463 -46.04 4.49 -10.46
CA GLN A 463 -45.18 5.19 -11.40
C GLN A 463 -43.98 4.32 -11.80
N ALA A 464 -43.32 4.70 -12.91
CA ALA A 464 -42.06 4.10 -13.29
C ALA A 464 -40.99 4.34 -12.20
N GLY A 465 -40.22 3.30 -11.90
CA GLY A 465 -39.16 3.31 -10.89
C GLY A 465 -39.63 3.02 -9.45
N GLU A 466 -40.94 2.95 -9.18
CA GLU A 466 -41.41 2.52 -7.86
C GLU A 466 -41.03 1.05 -7.60
N GLU A 467 -40.46 0.77 -6.43
CA GLU A 467 -40.08 -0.60 -6.06
C GLU A 467 -41.30 -1.42 -5.63
N LEU A 468 -41.44 -2.62 -6.21
CA LEU A 468 -42.55 -3.53 -5.87
C LEU A 468 -42.55 -3.88 -4.38
N PHE A 469 -41.37 -4.06 -3.78
CA PHE A 469 -41.22 -4.37 -2.36
C PHE A 469 -41.70 -3.21 -1.47
N ALA A 470 -41.44 -1.96 -1.86
CA ALA A 470 -41.91 -0.78 -1.13
C ALA A 470 -43.44 -0.63 -1.21
N ILE A 471 -44.03 -0.91 -2.37
CA ILE A 471 -45.49 -0.94 -2.55
C ILE A 471 -46.10 -2.05 -1.69
N ALA A 472 -45.55 -3.26 -1.76
CA ALA A 472 -45.98 -4.41 -0.97
C ALA A 472 -45.94 -4.11 0.54
N ARG A 473 -44.84 -3.50 1.00
CA ARG A 473 -44.66 -3.02 2.38
C ARG A 473 -45.72 -2.02 2.79
N ARG A 474 -46.02 -1.03 1.95
CA ARG A 474 -47.04 0.00 2.22
C ARG A 474 -48.42 -0.58 2.48
N PHE A 475 -48.75 -1.70 1.85
CA PHE A 475 -50.05 -2.34 1.99
C PHE A 475 -50.03 -3.61 2.85
N HIS A 476 -48.87 -3.99 3.41
CA HIS A 476 -48.66 -5.23 4.16
C HIS A 476 -49.10 -6.49 3.40
N VAL A 477 -48.81 -6.54 2.09
CA VAL A 477 -49.12 -7.68 1.22
C VAL A 477 -47.82 -8.35 0.77
N SER A 478 -47.81 -9.67 0.57
CA SER A 478 -46.62 -10.36 0.08
C SER A 478 -46.21 -9.87 -1.32
N PRO A 479 -44.91 -9.58 -1.57
CA PRO A 479 -44.42 -9.29 -2.92
C PRO A 479 -44.76 -10.40 -3.92
N ALA A 480 -44.75 -11.67 -3.50
CA ALA A 480 -45.12 -12.79 -4.35
C ALA A 480 -46.61 -12.75 -4.74
N GLN A 481 -47.49 -12.39 -3.81
CA GLN A 481 -48.92 -12.18 -4.09
C GLN A 481 -49.14 -10.97 -5.01
N MET A 482 -48.35 -9.91 -4.83
CA MET A 482 -48.38 -8.74 -5.71
C MET A 482 -47.97 -9.10 -7.15
N LEU A 483 -46.94 -9.93 -7.33
CA LEU A 483 -46.52 -10.43 -8.64
C LEU A 483 -47.63 -11.24 -9.31
N ALA A 484 -48.18 -12.21 -8.58
CA ALA A 484 -49.22 -13.11 -9.08
C ALA A 484 -50.52 -12.35 -9.44
N ALA A 485 -50.93 -11.38 -8.63
CA ALA A 485 -52.15 -10.61 -8.89
C ALA A 485 -52.04 -9.67 -10.09
N ASN A 486 -50.85 -9.41 -10.61
CA ASN A 486 -50.59 -8.43 -11.67
C ASN A 486 -49.92 -9.02 -12.91
N ASP A 487 -49.82 -10.35 -12.98
CA ASP A 487 -49.14 -11.10 -14.04
C ASP A 487 -47.73 -10.56 -14.32
N LEU A 488 -47.01 -10.20 -13.26
CA LEU A 488 -45.63 -9.71 -13.33
C LEU A 488 -44.65 -10.89 -13.33
N ALA A 489 -43.56 -10.75 -14.09
CA ALA A 489 -42.53 -11.78 -14.15
C ALA A 489 -41.87 -12.00 -12.78
N GLU A 490 -41.51 -13.25 -12.48
CA GLU A 490 -40.73 -13.58 -11.29
C GLU A 490 -39.40 -12.81 -11.30
N GLY A 491 -39.04 -12.21 -10.17
CA GLY A 491 -37.86 -11.35 -10.06
C GLY A 491 -38.08 -9.88 -10.44
N THR A 492 -39.30 -9.45 -10.78
CA THR A 492 -39.60 -8.01 -10.98
C THR A 492 -39.40 -7.24 -9.68
N THR A 493 -38.42 -6.33 -9.65
CA THR A 493 -38.07 -5.53 -8.45
C THR A 493 -38.65 -4.12 -8.49
N ALA A 494 -38.83 -3.54 -9.68
CA ALA A 494 -39.36 -2.19 -9.88
C ALA A 494 -40.35 -2.16 -11.04
N ILE A 495 -41.26 -1.17 -11.00
CA ILE A 495 -42.24 -0.93 -12.05
C ILE A 495 -41.58 -0.18 -13.22
N ASP A 496 -41.72 -0.71 -14.42
CA ASP A 496 -41.07 -0.23 -15.64
C ASP A 496 -41.75 1.02 -16.25
N ALA A 497 -43.08 1.03 -16.26
CA ALA A 497 -43.90 2.11 -16.77
C ALA A 497 -45.13 2.36 -15.87
N PRO A 498 -45.69 3.58 -15.85
CA PRO A 498 -46.86 3.88 -15.03
C PRO A 498 -48.01 2.91 -15.35
N ARG A 499 -48.51 2.22 -14.33
CA ARG A 499 -49.56 1.21 -14.49
C ARG A 499 -50.45 1.08 -13.27
N ARG A 500 -51.66 0.57 -13.51
CA ARG A 500 -52.56 0.09 -12.46
C ARG A 500 -52.01 -1.23 -11.91
N LEU A 501 -51.89 -1.31 -10.60
CA LEU A 501 -51.63 -2.53 -9.85
C LEU A 501 -52.85 -2.92 -9.02
N LEU A 502 -53.19 -4.19 -9.05
CA LEU A 502 -54.11 -4.84 -8.14
C LEU A 502 -53.34 -5.17 -6.86
N VAL A 503 -53.80 -4.65 -5.73
CA VAL A 503 -53.27 -4.95 -4.41
C VAL A 503 -54.27 -5.87 -3.71
N PRO A 504 -53.94 -7.16 -3.54
CA PRO A 504 -54.77 -8.10 -2.80
C PRO A 504 -55.09 -7.61 -1.38
N GLY A 505 -56.27 -7.96 -0.85
CA GLY A 505 -56.49 -7.86 0.59
C GLY A 505 -55.50 -8.73 1.35
N ALA A 506 -54.99 -8.26 2.50
CA ALA A 506 -54.08 -9.04 3.34
C ALA A 506 -54.80 -10.35 3.77
N GLY A 507 -54.45 -11.47 3.14
CA GLY A 507 -54.98 -12.78 3.50
C GLY A 507 -54.52 -13.17 4.90
N GLY A 508 -55.46 -13.59 5.75
CA GLY A 508 -55.19 -14.00 7.14
C GLY A 508 -54.17 -15.12 7.30
#